data_AF-A0A9W8HS59-F1
#
_entry.id   AF-A0A9W8HS59-F1
#
_cell.length_a   1.000
_cell.length_b   1.000
_cell.length_c   1.000
_cell.angle_alpha   90.00
_cell.angle_beta   90.00
_cell.angle_gamma   90.00
#
_symmetry.space_group_name_H-M   'P 1'
#
loop_
_entity.id
_entity.type
_entity.pdbx_description
1 polymer ?
#
loop_
_entity_poly.entity_id
_entity_poly.type
_entity_poly.pdbx_seq_one_letter_code
_entity_poly.pdbx_strand_id
1 'polypeptide(L)'
;MLEGLDELEEAEPAPALYGEDEEAQGQSWMDVQLAMTDAVGENAMDCAPQDVAMDCSPHTAPADGELMFFWLDMLEKNGTLYVIGKTPGGAGGELESCCVKVTGIERNVFLLPRAQGAEGERVAVQQVHQEFEGLALRHGVRRFMCKAVTRHYAFEAEVPATAEYLKVAYGFDQPALPAVLSGTTFERAFGTTYSAQELFLLKRRVMGPCWLTVRGARMMDAHSRQSWCRREFSVGDPKAVRVADDDAVERARLPRTPALTTLSLSLRTATNRGAAEIVAASVLVHRGAALDDPTPAAQRVGEQLTLVRALAGQPLPADFARAAAQQSRRGLRVEVAASE
;
A
#
# COMPACT_ATOMS: atom_id res chain seq x y z
N MET A 1 40.43 -17.09 72.47
CA MET A 1 40.20 -18.44 73.01
C MET A 1 38.77 -18.79 72.59
N LEU A 2 38.62 -19.83 71.75
CA LEU A 2 37.38 -20.50 71.31
C LEU A 2 36.51 -19.69 70.31
N GLU A 3 36.61 -19.92 68.99
CA GLU A 3 36.11 -21.05 68.16
C GLU A 3 34.60 -21.03 67.92
N GLY A 4 34.22 -21.04 66.63
CA GLY A 4 32.89 -21.45 66.17
C GLY A 4 32.12 -20.43 65.35
N LEU A 5 32.49 -20.25 64.07
CA LEU A 5 31.57 -19.86 62.99
C LEU A 5 32.08 -20.48 61.68
N ASP A 6 31.73 -21.76 61.50
CA ASP A 6 31.62 -22.39 60.19
C ASP A 6 30.33 -21.90 59.49
N GLU A 7 30.29 -22.14 58.18
CA GLU A 7 29.20 -21.88 57.21
C GLU A 7 29.24 -20.53 56.49
N LEU A 8 30.17 -20.46 55.53
CA LEU A 8 30.03 -19.64 54.33
C LEU A 8 29.01 -20.33 53.40
N GLU A 9 27.78 -19.81 53.36
CA GLU A 9 26.84 -20.09 52.28
C GLU A 9 27.15 -19.09 51.14
N GLU A 10 27.80 -19.55 50.08
CA GLU A 10 27.95 -18.80 48.83
C GLU A 10 26.56 -18.60 48.22
N ALA A 11 26.10 -17.35 48.15
CA ALA A 11 24.88 -17.01 47.43
C ALA A 11 25.08 -17.30 45.94
N GLU A 12 24.22 -18.14 45.35
CA GLU A 12 24.20 -18.36 43.90
C GLU A 12 23.95 -17.03 43.16
N PRO A 13 24.68 -16.74 42.07
CA PRO A 13 24.39 -15.57 41.26
C PRO A 13 23.05 -15.75 40.54
N ALA A 14 22.26 -14.68 40.49
CA ALA A 14 20.99 -14.64 39.76
C ALA A 14 21.20 -15.03 38.27
N PRO A 15 20.25 -15.77 37.66
CA PRO A 15 20.39 -16.20 36.27
C PRO A 15 20.46 -14.99 35.34
N ALA A 16 21.49 -14.96 34.48
CA ALA A 16 21.63 -13.95 33.44
C ALA A 16 20.45 -14.05 32.46
N LEU A 17 19.64 -12.98 32.38
CA LEU A 17 18.45 -12.88 31.53
C LEU A 17 18.76 -12.67 30.03
N TYR A 18 20.02 -12.79 29.64
CA TYR A 18 20.45 -12.72 28.25
C TYR A 18 21.49 -13.81 28.03
N GLY A 19 21.07 -14.93 27.44
CA GLY A 19 22.01 -15.84 26.83
C GLY A 19 22.77 -15.11 25.74
N GLU A 20 24.07 -15.36 25.63
CA GLU A 20 24.79 -15.09 24.40
C GLU A 20 24.21 -16.07 23.36
N ASP A 21 23.16 -15.64 22.67
CA ASP A 21 22.67 -16.35 21.49
C ASP A 21 23.82 -16.34 20.48
N GLU A 22 24.44 -17.50 20.25
CA GLU A 22 25.25 -17.71 19.06
C GLU A 22 24.39 -17.28 17.86
N GLU A 23 24.79 -16.19 17.18
CA GLU A 23 24.20 -15.81 15.91
C GLU A 23 24.28 -17.03 14.99
N ALA A 24 23.14 -17.69 14.79
CA ALA A 24 23.01 -18.71 13.77
C ALA A 24 23.52 -18.08 12.47
N GLN A 25 24.62 -18.60 11.93
CA GLN A 25 25.18 -18.17 10.65
C GLN A 25 24.05 -18.20 9.61
N GLY A 26 23.44 -17.04 9.38
CA GLY A 26 22.42 -16.88 8.35
C GLY A 26 23.03 -17.29 7.03
N GLN A 27 22.29 -18.07 6.24
CA GLN A 27 22.71 -18.45 4.90
C GLN A 27 23.17 -17.21 4.13
N SER A 28 24.37 -17.29 3.53
CA SER A 28 24.90 -16.19 2.73
C SER A 28 23.91 -15.87 1.61
N TRP A 29 23.70 -14.58 1.35
CA TRP A 29 22.86 -14.13 0.24
C TRP A 29 23.27 -14.75 -1.11
N MET A 30 24.56 -15.05 -1.27
CA MET A 30 25.08 -15.76 -2.46
C MET A 30 24.59 -17.21 -2.55
N ASP A 31 24.46 -17.91 -1.43
CA ASP A 31 23.98 -19.29 -1.38
C ASP A 31 22.47 -19.37 -1.65
N VAL A 32 21.71 -18.38 -1.15
CA VAL A 32 20.28 -18.22 -1.49
C VAL A 32 20.10 -17.97 -2.98
N GLN A 33 20.92 -17.09 -3.57
CA GLN A 33 20.89 -16.82 -5.00
C GLN A 33 21.24 -18.08 -5.81
N LEU A 34 22.23 -18.86 -5.37
CA LEU A 34 22.65 -20.09 -6.04
C LEU A 34 21.56 -21.17 -5.96
N ALA A 35 20.93 -21.34 -4.80
CA ALA A 35 19.81 -22.26 -4.60
C ALA A 35 18.56 -21.85 -5.42
N MET A 36 18.32 -20.54 -5.57
CA MET A 36 17.26 -20.05 -6.45
C MET A 36 17.51 -20.36 -7.93
N THR A 37 18.77 -20.40 -8.37
CA THR A 37 19.12 -20.82 -9.73
C THR A 37 18.74 -22.27 -10.02
N ASP A 38 18.88 -23.15 -9.03
CA ASP A 38 18.56 -24.58 -9.15
C ASP A 38 17.04 -24.85 -9.10
N ALA A 39 16.25 -23.87 -8.63
CA ALA A 39 14.79 -23.92 -8.52
C ALA A 39 14.04 -23.67 -9.84
N VAL A 40 14.73 -23.11 -10.84
CA VAL A 40 14.16 -22.69 -12.11
C VAL A 40 13.99 -23.93 -13.01
N GLY A 41 12.75 -24.42 -13.10
CA GLY A 41 12.40 -25.44 -14.09
C GLY A 41 12.54 -24.91 -15.53
N GLU A 42 12.47 -25.80 -16.52
CA GLU A 42 12.69 -25.52 -17.97
C GLU A 42 11.71 -24.51 -18.62
N ASN A 43 10.90 -23.79 -17.85
CA ASN A 43 10.00 -22.77 -18.35
C ASN A 43 10.72 -21.42 -18.40
N ALA A 44 11.33 -21.13 -19.55
CA ALA A 44 11.82 -19.79 -19.86
C ALA A 44 10.64 -18.81 -19.95
N MET A 45 10.79 -17.61 -19.38
CA MET A 45 9.98 -16.44 -19.75
C MET A 45 9.98 -16.35 -21.26
N ASP A 46 8.84 -16.26 -21.94
CA ASP A 46 8.80 -15.85 -23.34
C ASP A 46 8.80 -14.31 -23.37
N CYS A 47 9.66 -13.74 -24.23
CA CYS A 47 9.83 -12.29 -24.36
C CYS A 47 9.63 -11.88 -25.82
N ALA A 48 8.86 -12.68 -26.57
CA ALA A 48 8.18 -12.12 -27.72
C ALA A 48 7.40 -10.89 -27.26
N PRO A 49 7.42 -9.78 -28.01
CA PRO A 49 6.35 -8.81 -27.89
C PRO A 49 5.08 -9.55 -28.26
N GLN A 50 4.44 -10.17 -27.27
CA GLN A 50 3.01 -10.33 -27.35
C GLN A 50 2.55 -8.88 -27.37
N ASP A 51 2.19 -8.42 -28.57
CA ASP A 51 1.08 -7.50 -28.68
C ASP A 51 -0.03 -8.14 -27.86
N VAL A 52 -0.04 -7.87 -26.56
CA VAL A 52 -1.27 -7.75 -25.80
C VAL A 52 -1.94 -6.54 -26.42
N ALA A 53 -2.43 -6.72 -27.65
CA ALA A 53 -3.72 -6.21 -28.00
C ALA A 53 -4.57 -6.53 -26.77
N MET A 54 -4.83 -5.48 -25.99
CA MET A 54 -5.78 -5.52 -24.90
C MET A 54 -7.04 -6.03 -25.57
N ASP A 55 -7.27 -7.33 -25.48
CA ASP A 55 -8.43 -7.95 -26.05
C ASP A 55 -9.56 -7.42 -25.18
N CYS A 56 -10.19 -6.36 -25.69
CA CYS A 56 -11.35 -5.69 -25.12
C CYS A 56 -12.54 -6.65 -25.25
N SER A 57 -12.44 -7.79 -24.59
CA SER A 57 -13.57 -8.69 -24.40
C SER A 57 -14.56 -7.95 -23.48
N PRO A 58 -15.80 -7.71 -23.93
CA PRO A 58 -16.76 -6.90 -23.19
C PRO A 58 -17.44 -7.75 -22.10
N HIS A 59 -16.71 -8.32 -21.15
CA HIS A 59 -17.29 -9.24 -20.17
C HIS A 59 -16.56 -9.10 -18.80
N THR A 60 -17.20 -8.73 -17.69
CA THR A 60 -18.61 -8.65 -17.31
C THR A 60 -18.68 -7.48 -16.33
N ALA A 61 -19.67 -6.60 -16.45
CA ALA A 61 -20.08 -5.80 -15.29
C ALA A 61 -20.37 -6.79 -14.15
N PRO A 62 -20.03 -6.48 -12.88
CA PRO A 62 -20.33 -7.39 -11.77
C PRO A 62 -21.80 -7.80 -11.86
N ALA A 63 -22.06 -9.12 -11.92
CA ALA A 63 -23.40 -9.67 -12.18
C ALA A 63 -24.44 -9.18 -11.15
N ASP A 64 -23.98 -8.82 -9.96
CA ASP A 64 -24.78 -8.30 -8.84
C ASP A 64 -24.66 -6.77 -8.65
N GLY A 65 -24.00 -6.06 -9.56
CA GLY A 65 -23.71 -4.61 -9.43
C GLY A 65 -22.62 -4.27 -8.40
N GLU A 66 -21.97 -5.29 -7.85
CA GLU A 66 -20.91 -5.22 -6.83
C GLU A 66 -19.60 -5.83 -7.33
N LEU A 67 -18.54 -5.02 -7.39
CA LEU A 67 -17.20 -5.47 -7.73
C LEU A 67 -16.51 -6.05 -6.49
N MET A 68 -16.09 -7.31 -6.58
CA MET A 68 -15.19 -7.92 -5.59
C MET A 68 -13.74 -7.56 -5.90
N PHE A 69 -13.03 -7.01 -4.93
CA PHE A 69 -11.69 -6.46 -5.12
C PHE A 69 -10.83 -6.65 -3.86
N PHE A 70 -9.72 -7.38 -3.99
CA PHE A 70 -8.75 -7.53 -2.90
C PHE A 70 -7.71 -6.41 -2.99
N TRP A 71 -7.70 -5.49 -2.04
CA TRP A 71 -6.77 -4.36 -2.07
C TRP A 71 -5.40 -4.74 -1.50
N LEU A 72 -4.34 -4.15 -2.05
CA LEU A 72 -2.95 -4.40 -1.66
C LEU A 72 -2.25 -3.09 -1.30
N ASP A 73 -2.38 -2.09 -2.16
CA ASP A 73 -1.70 -0.81 -2.01
C ASP A 73 -2.61 0.34 -2.43
N MET A 74 -2.24 1.57 -2.06
CA MET A 74 -3.04 2.75 -2.30
C MET A 74 -2.14 3.96 -2.56
N LEU A 75 -2.42 4.66 -3.65
CA LEU A 75 -1.81 5.94 -3.97
C LEU A 75 -2.82 7.07 -3.82
N GLU A 76 -2.48 8.10 -3.04
CA GLU A 76 -3.24 9.35 -2.98
C GLU A 76 -2.67 10.39 -3.94
N LYS A 77 -3.54 11.00 -4.76
CA LYS A 77 -3.20 12.15 -5.60
C LYS A 77 -4.35 13.14 -5.62
N ASN A 78 -4.11 14.37 -5.14
CA ASN A 78 -5.10 15.45 -5.10
C ASN A 78 -6.44 15.03 -4.49
N GLY A 79 -6.41 14.26 -3.38
CA GLY A 79 -7.60 13.77 -2.68
C GLY A 79 -8.39 12.68 -3.40
N THR A 80 -7.90 12.20 -4.53
CA THR A 80 -8.37 10.97 -5.19
C THR A 80 -7.48 9.82 -4.78
N LEU A 81 -8.08 8.67 -4.49
CA LEU A 81 -7.34 7.45 -4.18
C LEU A 81 -7.34 6.51 -5.37
N TYR A 82 -6.18 5.94 -5.64
CA TYR A 82 -5.97 4.86 -6.61
C TYR A 82 -5.62 3.62 -5.83
N VAL A 83 -6.61 2.77 -5.59
CA VAL A 83 -6.46 1.55 -4.80
C VAL A 83 -6.05 0.43 -5.75
N ILE A 84 -4.89 -0.16 -5.51
CA ILE A 84 -4.29 -1.20 -6.37
C ILE A 84 -4.49 -2.54 -5.70
N GLY A 85 -4.85 -3.55 -6.49
CA GLY A 85 -5.18 -4.85 -5.97
C GLY A 85 -5.50 -5.87 -7.06
N LYS A 86 -6.33 -6.85 -6.70
CA LYS A 86 -6.77 -7.92 -7.59
C LYS A 86 -8.28 -8.02 -7.66
N THR A 87 -8.81 -8.42 -8.82
CA THR A 87 -10.23 -8.66 -9.03
C THR A 87 -10.44 -9.90 -9.90
N PRO A 88 -11.57 -10.62 -9.78
CA PRO A 88 -11.84 -11.76 -10.63
C PRO A 88 -11.90 -11.41 -12.12
N GLY A 89 -11.20 -12.19 -12.94
CA GLY A 89 -11.26 -12.10 -14.38
C GLY A 89 -12.56 -12.71 -14.92
N GLY A 90 -13.63 -11.93 -15.07
CA GLY A 90 -14.90 -12.44 -15.63
C GLY A 90 -15.53 -13.58 -14.81
N ALA A 91 -16.34 -14.43 -15.45
CA ALA A 91 -17.06 -15.52 -14.77
C ALA A 91 -16.11 -16.67 -14.38
N GLY A 92 -15.48 -16.56 -13.21
CA GLY A 92 -14.65 -17.60 -12.62
C GLY A 92 -13.21 -17.68 -13.14
N GLY A 93 -12.73 -16.63 -13.82
CA GLY A 93 -11.35 -16.58 -14.29
C GLY A 93 -10.34 -16.20 -13.21
N GLU A 94 -9.06 -16.28 -13.58
CA GLU A 94 -7.93 -15.93 -12.74
C GLU A 94 -8.04 -14.49 -12.20
N LEU A 95 -7.45 -14.25 -11.04
CA LEU A 95 -7.41 -12.91 -10.46
C LEU A 95 -6.47 -12.00 -11.25
N GLU A 96 -7.01 -10.91 -11.76
CA GLU A 96 -6.31 -9.92 -12.58
C GLU A 96 -5.95 -8.69 -11.74
N SER A 97 -4.85 -8.02 -12.11
CA SER A 97 -4.49 -6.74 -11.50
C SER A 97 -5.56 -5.69 -11.78
N CYS A 98 -5.92 -4.94 -10.75
CA CYS A 98 -7.03 -3.99 -10.78
C CYS A 98 -6.65 -2.69 -10.07
N CYS A 99 -7.01 -1.56 -10.67
CA CYS A 99 -6.97 -0.26 -10.02
C CYS A 99 -8.41 0.27 -9.83
N VAL A 100 -8.76 0.66 -8.60
CA VAL A 100 -10.03 1.30 -8.28
C VAL A 100 -9.77 2.76 -7.91
N LYS A 101 -10.21 3.67 -8.77
CA LYS A 101 -10.19 5.12 -8.53
C LYS A 101 -11.37 5.53 -7.64
N VAL A 102 -11.10 5.91 -6.40
CA VAL A 102 -12.08 6.39 -5.44
C VAL A 102 -12.04 7.92 -5.38
N THR A 103 -13.15 8.55 -5.74
CA THR A 103 -13.33 10.02 -5.68
C THR A 103 -14.41 10.38 -4.65
N GLY A 104 -14.66 11.68 -4.43
CA GLY A 104 -15.72 12.13 -3.53
C GLY A 104 -15.38 12.01 -2.04
N ILE A 105 -14.09 11.87 -1.69
CA ILE A 105 -13.65 11.89 -0.30
C ILE A 105 -13.71 13.33 0.22
N GLU A 106 -14.21 13.47 1.44
CA GLU A 106 -14.42 14.76 2.10
C GLU A 106 -13.51 14.86 3.33
N ARG A 107 -12.82 16.00 3.42
CA ARG A 107 -12.13 16.48 4.63
C ARG A 107 -13.13 16.54 5.78
N ASN A 108 -12.66 16.28 7.00
CA ASN A 108 -13.49 16.38 8.20
C ASN A 108 -12.75 17.21 9.23
N VAL A 109 -13.19 18.45 9.39
CA VAL A 109 -12.63 19.39 10.33
C VAL A 109 -13.56 19.48 11.54
N PHE A 110 -12.99 19.52 12.74
CA PHE A 110 -13.74 19.63 13.99
C PHE A 110 -13.34 20.91 14.70
N LEU A 111 -14.26 21.87 14.78
CA LEU A 111 -14.04 23.15 15.42
C LEU A 111 -14.49 23.09 16.88
N LEU A 112 -13.60 23.41 17.80
CA LEU A 112 -13.85 23.45 19.23
C LEU A 112 -14.36 24.85 19.63
N PRO A 113 -15.62 25.01 20.04
CA PRO A 113 -16.15 26.30 20.47
C PRO A 113 -15.36 26.86 21.65
N ARG A 114 -15.09 28.16 21.68
CA ARG A 114 -14.31 28.84 22.71
C ARG A 114 -15.04 28.83 24.05
N ALA A 115 -14.30 28.77 25.16
CA ALA A 115 -14.86 29.02 26.48
C ALA A 115 -15.03 30.53 26.75
N GLN A 116 -16.14 30.93 27.36
CA GLN A 116 -16.49 32.30 27.75
C GLN A 116 -16.78 32.37 29.25
N GLY A 117 -16.50 33.54 29.83
CA GLY A 117 -16.73 33.81 31.25
C GLY A 117 -15.79 33.07 32.19
N ALA A 118 -15.91 33.37 33.49
CA ALA A 118 -15.11 32.74 34.54
C ALA A 118 -15.49 31.27 34.79
N GLU A 119 -16.72 30.89 34.42
CA GLU A 119 -17.24 29.53 34.57
C GLU A 119 -16.87 28.60 33.41
N GLY A 120 -16.25 29.14 32.34
CA GLY A 120 -15.78 28.35 31.20
C GLY A 120 -16.90 27.79 30.31
N GLU A 121 -18.07 28.42 30.30
CA GLU A 121 -19.19 28.03 29.44
C GLU A 121 -18.80 28.20 27.97
N ARG A 122 -19.08 27.19 27.14
CA ARG A 122 -18.66 27.22 25.73
C ARG A 122 -19.69 27.93 24.85
N VAL A 123 -19.16 28.69 23.89
CA VAL A 123 -19.93 29.33 22.82
C VAL A 123 -20.83 28.30 22.13
N ALA A 124 -22.06 28.70 21.81
CA ALA A 124 -23.01 27.82 21.15
C ALA A 124 -22.52 27.44 19.73
N VAL A 125 -22.72 26.17 19.35
CA VAL A 125 -22.27 25.65 18.05
C VAL A 125 -22.90 26.42 16.87
N GLN A 126 -24.10 26.98 17.03
CA GLN A 126 -24.72 27.83 16.01
C GLN A 126 -23.92 29.11 15.74
N GLN A 127 -23.32 29.72 16.77
CA GLN A 127 -22.48 30.90 16.60
C GLN A 127 -21.17 30.54 15.87
N VAL A 128 -20.62 29.36 16.17
CA VAL A 128 -19.46 28.81 15.43
C VAL A 128 -19.79 28.58 13.96
N HIS A 129 -20.98 28.09 13.66
CA HIS A 129 -21.44 27.90 12.28
C HIS A 129 -21.50 29.24 11.52
N GLN A 130 -22.09 30.27 12.12
CA GLN A 130 -22.19 31.61 11.52
C GLN A 130 -20.82 32.23 11.25
N GLU A 131 -19.87 32.11 12.19
CA GLU A 131 -18.50 32.59 11.94
C GLU A 131 -17.83 31.79 10.82
N PHE A 132 -18.00 30.46 10.83
CA PHE A 132 -17.36 29.59 9.88
C PHE A 132 -17.80 29.83 8.43
N GLU A 133 -19.05 30.23 8.17
CA GLU A 133 -19.52 30.59 6.83
C GLU A 133 -18.65 31.69 6.19
N GLY A 134 -18.34 32.75 6.94
CA GLY A 134 -17.46 33.82 6.46
C GLY A 134 -15.99 33.38 6.34
N LEU A 135 -15.53 32.51 7.25
CA LEU A 135 -14.18 31.97 7.21
C LEU A 135 -13.97 31.04 6.00
N ALA A 136 -14.93 30.15 5.73
CA ALA A 136 -14.93 29.23 4.60
C ALA A 136 -14.78 30.00 3.29
N LEU A 137 -15.56 31.06 3.10
CA LEU A 137 -15.49 31.91 1.90
C LEU A 137 -14.10 32.56 1.73
N ARG A 138 -13.51 33.08 2.81
CA ARG A 138 -12.16 33.69 2.79
C ARG A 138 -11.07 32.69 2.40
N HIS A 139 -11.22 31.43 2.79
CA HIS A 139 -10.28 30.35 2.43
C HIS A 139 -10.64 29.61 1.14
N GLY A 140 -11.66 30.06 0.40
CA GLY A 140 -12.05 29.46 -0.88
C GLY A 140 -12.85 28.16 -0.76
N VAL A 141 -13.36 27.83 0.43
CA VAL A 141 -14.29 26.71 0.65
C VAL A 141 -15.71 27.21 0.37
N ARG A 142 -16.29 26.77 -0.74
CA ARG A 142 -17.60 27.21 -1.25
C ARG A 142 -18.72 26.26 -0.89
N ARG A 143 -18.43 24.95 -0.81
CA ARG A 143 -19.42 23.91 -0.51
C ARG A 143 -18.93 23.08 0.66
N PHE A 144 -19.67 23.12 1.75
CA PHE A 144 -19.43 22.33 2.94
C PHE A 144 -20.75 21.94 3.61
N MET A 145 -20.69 20.93 4.47
CA MET A 145 -21.78 20.51 5.36
C MET A 145 -21.32 20.62 6.80
N CYS A 146 -22.24 20.96 7.68
CA CYS A 146 -21.96 21.14 9.11
C CYS A 146 -22.88 20.28 9.98
N LYS A 147 -22.36 19.77 11.09
CA LYS A 147 -23.14 19.04 12.10
C LYS A 147 -22.51 19.19 13.48
N ALA A 148 -23.32 19.50 14.49
CA ALA A 148 -22.91 19.43 15.89
C ALA A 148 -22.62 17.97 16.30
N VAL A 149 -21.47 17.72 16.91
CA VAL A 149 -21.05 16.38 17.34
C VAL A 149 -20.29 16.41 18.65
N THR A 150 -20.60 15.50 19.56
CA THR A 150 -19.78 15.26 20.76
C THR A 150 -18.55 14.44 20.39
N ARG A 151 -17.37 14.86 20.84
CA ARG A 151 -16.11 14.11 20.67
C ARG A 151 -15.32 14.07 21.95
N HIS A 152 -14.53 13.01 22.07
CA HIS A 152 -13.60 12.80 23.16
C HIS A 152 -12.18 13.09 22.69
N TYR A 153 -11.37 13.69 23.55
CA TYR A 153 -9.98 13.99 23.31
C TYR A 153 -9.15 13.63 24.55
N ALA A 154 -8.03 12.95 24.37
CA ALA A 154 -7.19 12.50 25.48
C ALA A 154 -5.69 12.52 25.10
N PHE A 155 -5.30 13.49 24.27
CA PHE A 155 -3.91 13.67 23.82
C PHE A 155 -3.33 14.98 24.39
N GLU A 156 -2.28 15.52 23.79
CA GLU A 156 -1.41 16.55 24.40
C GLU A 156 -2.00 17.95 24.44
N ALA A 157 -2.98 18.26 23.59
CA ALA A 157 -3.54 19.59 23.53
C ALA A 157 -4.43 19.89 24.75
N GLU A 158 -4.24 21.06 25.35
CA GLU A 158 -5.10 21.56 26.42
C GLU A 158 -6.50 21.86 25.87
N VAL A 159 -7.39 20.86 25.91
CA VAL A 159 -8.82 20.92 25.56
C VAL A 159 -9.60 20.00 26.50
N PRO A 160 -10.93 20.16 26.62
CA PRO A 160 -11.74 19.27 27.45
C PRO A 160 -11.70 17.83 26.95
N ALA A 161 -11.72 16.89 27.90
CA ALA A 161 -11.77 15.47 27.60
C ALA A 161 -13.00 15.09 26.76
N THR A 162 -14.13 15.78 26.98
CA THR A 162 -15.35 15.64 26.20
C THR A 162 -15.92 17.03 25.93
N ALA A 163 -16.22 17.33 24.67
CA ALA A 163 -16.85 18.58 24.28
C ALA A 163 -17.76 18.38 23.06
N GLU A 164 -18.65 19.34 22.84
CA GLU A 164 -19.39 19.47 21.58
C GLU A 164 -18.56 20.28 20.57
N TYR A 165 -18.49 19.78 19.34
CA TYR A 165 -17.72 20.35 18.24
C TYR A 165 -18.64 20.64 17.06
N LEU A 166 -18.30 21.66 16.26
CA LEU A 166 -18.85 21.78 14.91
C LEU A 166 -18.02 20.91 13.96
N LYS A 167 -18.58 19.79 13.49
CA LYS A 167 -17.99 19.03 12.39
C LYS A 167 -18.31 19.71 11.07
N VAL A 168 -17.28 20.04 10.32
CA VAL A 168 -17.35 20.55 8.95
C VAL A 168 -16.86 19.45 8.00
N ALA A 169 -17.63 19.15 6.95
CA ALA A 169 -17.25 18.24 5.88
C ALA A 169 -17.24 18.99 4.53
N TYR A 170 -16.14 18.90 3.79
CA TYR A 170 -16.01 19.49 2.46
C TYR A 170 -15.02 18.70 1.60
N GLY A 171 -15.14 18.76 0.28
CA GLY A 171 -14.35 17.92 -0.62
C GLY A 171 -12.86 18.29 -0.65
N PHE A 172 -12.01 17.30 -0.97
CA PHE A 172 -10.57 17.53 -1.21
C PHE A 172 -10.27 18.29 -2.52
N ASP A 173 -11.29 18.51 -3.36
CA ASP A 173 -11.25 19.39 -4.53
C ASP A 173 -11.17 20.88 -4.18
N GLN A 174 -11.36 21.22 -2.90
CA GLN A 174 -11.27 22.58 -2.38
C GLN A 174 -9.99 22.78 -1.53
N PRO A 175 -9.53 24.04 -1.36
CA PRO A 175 -8.31 24.35 -0.60
C PRO A 175 -8.36 23.80 0.82
N ALA A 176 -7.21 23.31 1.31
CA ALA A 176 -7.07 22.92 2.70
C ALA A 176 -7.10 24.16 3.62
N LEU A 177 -7.83 24.06 4.72
CA LEU A 177 -7.77 25.06 5.78
C LEU A 177 -6.39 25.04 6.47
N PRO A 178 -5.92 26.18 7.01
CA PRO A 178 -4.67 26.24 7.76
C PRO A 178 -4.62 25.22 8.91
N ALA A 179 -3.43 24.64 9.15
CA ALA A 179 -3.23 23.68 10.23
C ALA A 179 -3.53 24.31 11.61
N VAL A 180 -3.09 25.55 11.81
CA VAL A 180 -3.41 26.37 12.98
C VAL A 180 -4.53 27.32 12.61
N LEU A 181 -5.77 26.89 12.81
CA LEU A 181 -6.96 27.70 12.56
C LEU A 181 -7.69 27.97 13.88
N SER A 182 -7.97 29.24 14.14
CA SER A 182 -8.77 29.73 15.26
C SER A 182 -9.66 30.88 14.80
N GLY A 183 -10.70 31.16 15.57
CA GLY A 183 -11.66 32.22 15.30
C GLY A 183 -12.07 32.97 16.56
N THR A 184 -13.07 33.84 16.43
CA THR A 184 -13.67 34.56 17.56
C THR A 184 -14.51 33.61 18.42
N THR A 185 -15.25 32.69 17.79
CA THR A 185 -16.19 31.76 18.42
C THR A 185 -15.62 30.37 18.68
N PHE A 186 -14.52 29.99 18.01
CA PHE A 186 -13.85 28.71 18.21
C PHE A 186 -12.35 28.90 18.47
N GLU A 187 -11.78 28.07 19.34
CA GLU A 187 -10.39 28.23 19.78
C GLU A 187 -9.41 27.37 18.98
N ARG A 188 -9.85 26.23 18.46
CA ARG A 188 -9.00 25.26 17.76
C ARG A 188 -9.78 24.49 16.71
N ALA A 189 -9.10 24.16 15.60
CA ALA A 189 -9.60 23.27 14.57
C ALA A 189 -8.75 21.98 14.53
N PHE A 190 -9.40 20.83 14.53
CA PHE A 190 -8.76 19.53 14.35
C PHE A 190 -9.09 18.94 12.98
N GLY A 191 -8.22 18.08 12.45
CA GLY A 191 -8.46 17.33 11.21
C GLY A 191 -8.28 18.11 9.91
N THR A 192 -7.66 19.29 9.98
CA THR A 192 -7.28 20.09 8.80
C THR A 192 -6.18 19.42 7.97
N THR A 193 -5.31 18.65 8.61
CA THR A 193 -4.16 17.95 8.01
C THR A 193 -4.43 16.50 7.59
N TYR A 194 -5.61 15.95 7.88
CA TYR A 194 -5.93 14.57 7.53
C TYR A 194 -5.84 14.36 6.01
N SER A 195 -5.20 13.25 5.63
CA SER A 195 -5.09 12.82 4.23
C SER A 195 -6.40 12.13 3.78
N ALA A 196 -6.62 12.07 2.46
CA ALA A 196 -7.78 11.36 1.93
C ALA A 196 -7.68 9.85 2.21
N GLN A 197 -6.47 9.30 2.16
CA GLN A 197 -6.14 7.91 2.46
C GLN A 197 -6.50 7.56 3.90
N GLU A 198 -6.02 8.34 4.87
CA GLU A 198 -6.33 8.15 6.29
C GLU A 198 -7.83 8.18 6.55
N LEU A 199 -8.52 9.20 6.02
CA LEU A 199 -9.97 9.34 6.18
C LEU A 199 -10.74 8.19 5.55
N PHE A 200 -10.30 7.69 4.40
CA PHE A 200 -10.91 6.56 3.73
C PHE A 200 -10.76 5.28 4.57
N LEU A 201 -9.53 4.93 4.97
CA LEU A 201 -9.24 3.72 5.75
C LEU A 201 -10.01 3.72 7.08
N LEU A 202 -9.93 4.81 7.85
CA LEU A 202 -10.61 4.94 9.14
C LEU A 202 -12.13 4.88 9.00
N LYS A 203 -12.71 5.64 8.05
CA LYS A 203 -14.17 5.69 7.90
C LYS A 203 -14.76 4.43 7.30
N ARG A 204 -14.01 3.70 6.46
CA ARG A 204 -14.44 2.44 5.84
C ARG A 204 -14.07 1.22 6.69
N ARG A 205 -13.30 1.42 7.78
CA ARG A 205 -12.82 0.37 8.69
C ARG A 205 -11.98 -0.68 7.96
N VAL A 206 -11.14 -0.23 7.04
CA VAL A 206 -10.24 -1.10 6.28
C VAL A 206 -8.96 -1.28 7.08
N MET A 207 -8.69 -2.51 7.52
CA MET A 207 -7.62 -2.84 8.47
C MET A 207 -6.56 -3.73 7.79
N GLY A 208 -5.81 -3.16 6.85
CA GLY A 208 -4.84 -3.91 6.04
C GLY A 208 -5.49 -4.64 4.85
N PRO A 209 -4.67 -5.34 4.03
CA PRO A 209 -5.12 -6.02 2.82
C PRO A 209 -6.27 -6.99 3.07
N CYS A 210 -7.37 -6.81 2.35
CA CYS A 210 -8.57 -7.64 2.49
C CYS A 210 -9.47 -7.53 1.25
N TRP A 211 -10.50 -8.38 1.19
CA TRP A 211 -11.55 -8.25 0.19
C TRP A 211 -12.45 -7.05 0.48
N LEU A 212 -12.72 -6.28 -0.56
CA LEU A 212 -13.64 -5.17 -0.59
C LEU A 212 -14.76 -5.44 -1.58
N THR A 213 -15.96 -5.01 -1.22
CA THR A 213 -17.12 -4.93 -2.10
C THR A 213 -17.30 -3.49 -2.52
N VAL A 214 -17.29 -3.23 -3.84
CA VAL A 214 -17.46 -1.89 -4.41
C VAL A 214 -18.75 -1.82 -5.21
N ARG A 215 -19.75 -1.13 -4.65
CA ARG A 215 -21.04 -0.89 -5.31
C ARG A 215 -20.93 0.21 -6.37
N GLY A 216 -21.57 0.00 -7.52
CA GLY A 216 -21.66 1.02 -8.56
C GLY A 216 -20.31 1.40 -9.18
N ALA A 217 -19.33 0.49 -9.10
CA ALA A 217 -18.07 0.63 -9.80
C ALA A 217 -18.30 0.72 -11.31
N ARG A 218 -17.75 1.75 -11.95
CA ARG A 218 -17.83 1.95 -13.40
C ARG A 218 -16.50 1.60 -14.02
N MET A 219 -16.51 0.72 -15.01
CA MET A 219 -15.32 0.41 -15.78
C MET A 219 -14.82 1.67 -16.50
N MET A 220 -13.52 1.92 -16.47
CA MET A 220 -12.92 3.06 -17.15
C MET A 220 -12.63 2.73 -18.61
N ASP A 221 -12.90 3.69 -19.50
CA ASP A 221 -12.58 3.56 -20.92
C ASP A 221 -11.06 3.49 -21.15
N ALA A 222 -10.64 2.79 -22.20
CA ALA A 222 -9.22 2.60 -22.53
C ALA A 222 -8.43 3.92 -22.66
N HIS A 223 -9.06 4.96 -23.24
CA HIS A 223 -8.46 6.29 -23.42
C HIS A 223 -8.32 7.09 -22.12
N SER A 224 -9.00 6.67 -21.05
CA SER A 224 -9.04 7.35 -19.74
C SER A 224 -8.30 6.59 -18.64
N ARG A 225 -7.62 5.48 -18.99
CA ARG A 225 -6.81 4.68 -18.06
C ARG A 225 -5.69 5.53 -17.46
N GLN A 226 -5.52 5.40 -16.16
CA GLN A 226 -4.47 6.07 -15.39
C GLN A 226 -3.52 5.06 -14.75
N SER A 227 -3.78 3.76 -14.91
CA SER A 227 -3.01 2.66 -14.37
C SER A 227 -2.56 1.69 -15.45
N TRP A 228 -1.50 0.94 -15.17
CA TRP A 228 -1.06 -0.22 -15.95
C TRP A 228 -1.73 -1.53 -15.49
N CYS A 229 -2.75 -1.43 -14.62
CA CYS A 229 -3.53 -2.59 -14.21
C CYS A 229 -4.36 -3.11 -15.39
N ARG A 230 -4.59 -4.42 -15.40
CA ARG A 230 -5.39 -5.07 -16.46
C ARG A 230 -6.82 -4.53 -16.47
N ARG A 231 -7.41 -4.29 -15.29
CA ARG A 231 -8.70 -3.61 -15.13
C ARG A 231 -8.57 -2.29 -14.38
N GLU A 232 -9.40 -1.32 -14.76
CA GLU A 232 -9.51 -0.05 -14.05
C GLU A 232 -11.00 0.31 -13.86
N PHE A 233 -11.37 0.66 -12.63
CA PHE A 233 -12.72 1.07 -12.27
C PHE A 233 -12.68 2.42 -11.57
N SER A 234 -13.80 3.14 -11.62
CA SER A 234 -14.02 4.34 -10.83
C SER A 234 -15.27 4.24 -9.97
N VAL A 235 -15.21 4.86 -8.79
CA VAL A 235 -16.33 5.00 -7.87
C VAL A 235 -16.37 6.43 -7.33
N GLY A 236 -17.56 7.03 -7.39
CA GLY A 236 -17.79 8.43 -7.06
C GLY A 236 -18.06 8.71 -5.58
N ASP A 237 -18.46 7.67 -4.83
CA ASP A 237 -18.77 7.77 -3.40
C ASP A 237 -17.88 6.78 -2.64
N PRO A 238 -16.99 7.24 -1.75
CA PRO A 238 -16.17 6.33 -0.96
C PRO A 238 -17.01 5.40 -0.09
N LYS A 239 -18.26 5.77 0.27
CA LYS A 239 -19.14 4.92 1.09
C LYS A 239 -19.66 3.68 0.37
N ALA A 240 -19.54 3.65 -0.97
CA ALA A 240 -19.86 2.49 -1.78
C ALA A 240 -18.79 1.39 -1.70
N VAL A 241 -17.61 1.70 -1.14
CA VAL A 241 -16.57 0.72 -0.82
C VAL A 241 -16.76 0.23 0.62
N ARG A 242 -16.83 -1.09 0.80
CA ARG A 242 -16.98 -1.74 2.10
C ARG A 242 -16.06 -2.94 2.20
N VAL A 243 -15.64 -3.29 3.40
CA VAL A 243 -15.00 -4.58 3.65
C VAL A 243 -16.03 -5.67 3.35
N ALA A 244 -15.64 -6.65 2.53
CA ALA A 244 -16.47 -7.81 2.23
C ALA A 244 -16.63 -8.67 3.49
N ASP A 245 -17.82 -9.22 3.70
CA ASP A 245 -18.01 -10.26 4.70
C ASP A 245 -17.53 -11.62 4.16
N ASP A 246 -17.23 -12.54 5.08
CA ASP A 246 -16.75 -13.88 4.73
C ASP A 246 -17.74 -14.61 3.82
N ASP A 247 -19.04 -14.44 4.08
CA ASP A 247 -20.13 -15.02 3.27
C ASP A 247 -20.11 -14.55 1.80
N ALA A 248 -19.81 -13.27 1.53
CA ALA A 248 -19.70 -12.75 0.17
C ALA A 248 -18.46 -13.31 -0.54
N VAL A 249 -17.34 -13.43 0.17
CA VAL A 249 -16.09 -14.02 -0.35
C VAL A 249 -16.33 -15.49 -0.72
N GLU A 250 -16.97 -16.26 0.16
CA GLU A 250 -17.31 -17.67 -0.06
C GLU A 250 -18.31 -17.85 -1.21
N ARG A 251 -19.37 -17.04 -1.27
CA ARG A 251 -20.37 -17.07 -2.34
C ARG A 251 -19.77 -16.76 -3.70
N ALA A 252 -18.84 -15.81 -3.75
CA ALA A 252 -18.06 -15.48 -4.93
C ALA A 252 -16.96 -16.51 -5.26
N ARG A 253 -16.79 -17.54 -4.41
CA ARG A 253 -15.77 -18.61 -4.53
C ARG A 253 -14.35 -18.06 -4.62
N LEU A 254 -14.07 -17.04 -3.81
CA LEU A 254 -12.77 -16.37 -3.79
C LEU A 254 -11.87 -16.95 -2.70
N PRO A 255 -10.54 -17.01 -2.92
CA PRO A 255 -9.62 -17.42 -1.88
C PRO A 255 -9.59 -16.36 -0.76
N ARG A 256 -9.31 -16.78 0.48
CA ARG A 256 -9.14 -15.86 1.63
C ARG A 256 -8.08 -14.80 1.35
N THR A 257 -6.92 -15.25 0.88
CA THR A 257 -5.82 -14.41 0.43
C THR A 257 -5.50 -14.75 -1.03
N PRO A 258 -5.51 -13.79 -1.97
CA PRO A 258 -5.18 -14.06 -3.35
C PRO A 258 -3.70 -14.37 -3.50
N ALA A 259 -3.37 -15.35 -4.33
CA ALA A 259 -1.99 -15.61 -4.72
C ALA A 259 -1.42 -14.37 -5.45
N LEU A 260 -0.20 -13.98 -5.12
CA LEU A 260 0.47 -12.80 -5.65
C LEU A 260 1.49 -13.16 -6.72
N THR A 261 1.90 -12.15 -7.49
CA THR A 261 3.06 -12.25 -8.37
C THR A 261 4.21 -11.54 -7.68
N THR A 262 5.27 -12.25 -7.34
CA THR A 262 6.46 -11.68 -6.72
C THR A 262 7.57 -11.54 -7.76
N LEU A 263 8.29 -10.43 -7.71
CA LEU A 263 9.44 -10.16 -8.55
C LEU A 263 10.61 -9.82 -7.65
N SER A 264 11.70 -10.58 -7.78
CA SER A 264 12.99 -10.25 -7.20
C SER A 264 13.85 -9.58 -8.27
N LEU A 265 14.50 -8.47 -7.93
CA LEU A 265 15.34 -7.69 -8.83
C LEU A 265 16.73 -7.54 -8.22
N SER A 266 17.77 -7.92 -8.97
CA SER A 266 19.17 -7.74 -8.62
C SER A 266 19.87 -6.92 -9.70
N LEU A 267 20.44 -5.78 -9.32
CA LEU A 267 21.12 -4.86 -10.23
C LEU A 267 22.63 -4.86 -9.96
N ARG A 268 23.41 -4.87 -11.04
CA ARG A 268 24.86 -4.63 -11.00
C ARG A 268 25.15 -3.31 -11.67
N THR A 269 25.79 -2.41 -10.93
CA THR A 269 26.16 -1.07 -11.39
C THR A 269 27.67 -0.93 -11.50
N ALA A 270 28.12 -0.09 -12.42
CA ALA A 270 29.52 0.34 -12.54
C ALA A 270 29.57 1.87 -12.58
N THR A 271 30.64 2.45 -12.02
CA THR A 271 30.83 3.89 -12.05
C THR A 271 31.53 4.31 -13.33
N ASN A 272 30.90 5.17 -14.12
CA ASN A 272 31.48 5.77 -15.32
C ASN A 272 31.40 7.30 -15.22
N ARG A 273 32.55 7.99 -15.33
CA ARG A 273 32.65 9.46 -15.26
C ARG A 273 31.89 10.09 -14.07
N GLY A 274 31.82 9.39 -12.94
CA GLY A 274 31.16 9.85 -11.71
C GLY A 274 29.65 9.54 -11.63
N ALA A 275 29.05 8.93 -12.65
CA ALA A 275 27.66 8.44 -12.62
C ALA A 275 27.63 6.92 -12.46
N ALA A 276 26.63 6.40 -11.74
CA ALA A 276 26.36 4.97 -11.68
C ALA A 276 25.54 4.55 -12.90
N GLU A 277 26.07 3.58 -13.63
CA GLU A 277 25.50 3.00 -14.84
C GLU A 277 25.09 1.55 -14.58
N ILE A 278 23.90 1.13 -15.00
CA ILE A 278 23.43 -0.26 -14.83
C ILE A 278 24.07 -1.14 -15.89
N VAL A 279 24.86 -2.12 -15.49
CA VAL A 279 25.57 -3.05 -16.39
C VAL A 279 24.82 -4.36 -16.58
N ALA A 280 24.17 -4.84 -15.51
CA ALA A 280 23.34 -6.03 -15.58
C ALA A 280 22.14 -5.92 -14.64
N ALA A 281 21.04 -6.55 -15.03
CA ALA A 281 19.82 -6.67 -14.24
C ALA A 281 19.32 -8.12 -14.32
N SER A 282 19.19 -8.79 -13.18
CA SER A 282 18.58 -10.10 -13.07
C SER A 282 17.22 -9.99 -12.40
N VAL A 283 16.21 -10.57 -13.01
CA VAL A 283 14.86 -10.69 -12.47
C VAL A 283 14.48 -12.15 -12.31
N LEU A 284 13.85 -12.47 -11.18
CA LEU A 284 13.22 -13.76 -10.91
C LEU A 284 11.75 -13.50 -10.56
N VAL A 285 10.83 -14.10 -11.31
CA VAL A 285 9.39 -13.91 -11.12
C VAL A 285 8.74 -15.22 -10.71
N HIS A 286 8.03 -15.18 -9.58
CA HIS A 286 7.12 -16.25 -9.18
C HIS A 286 5.69 -15.79 -9.37
N ARG A 287 4.95 -16.51 -10.23
CA ARG A 287 3.50 -16.31 -10.38
C ARG A 287 2.76 -17.24 -9.43
N GLY A 288 1.65 -16.77 -8.87
CA GLY A 288 0.82 -17.59 -8.00
C GLY A 288 1.42 -17.88 -6.62
N ALA A 289 2.29 -17.00 -6.11
CA ALA A 289 2.84 -17.12 -4.77
C ALA A 289 1.74 -16.85 -3.71
N ALA A 290 1.28 -17.91 -3.04
CA ALA A 290 0.43 -17.76 -1.86
C ALA A 290 1.27 -17.27 -0.68
N LEU A 291 0.79 -16.25 0.03
CA LEU A 291 1.50 -15.69 1.19
C LEU A 291 1.52 -16.65 2.38
N ASP A 292 0.49 -17.50 2.49
CA ASP A 292 0.35 -18.49 3.55
C ASP A 292 1.11 -19.80 3.25
N ASP A 293 1.70 -19.93 2.05
CA ASP A 293 2.48 -21.10 1.66
C ASP A 293 3.91 -21.02 2.24
N PRO A 294 4.31 -21.95 3.14
CA PRO A 294 5.63 -21.96 3.76
C PRO A 294 6.74 -22.47 2.83
N THR A 295 6.42 -22.93 1.61
CA THR A 295 7.41 -23.47 0.67
C THR A 295 8.50 -22.43 0.40
N PRO A 296 9.79 -22.72 0.63
CA PRO A 296 10.87 -21.78 0.38
C PRO A 296 10.89 -21.29 -1.07
N ALA A 297 11.28 -20.03 -1.29
CA ALA A 297 11.31 -19.45 -2.64
C ALA A 297 12.19 -20.25 -3.63
N ALA A 298 13.29 -20.84 -3.14
CA ALA A 298 14.18 -21.71 -3.91
C ALA A 298 13.60 -23.09 -4.27
N GLN A 299 12.38 -23.41 -3.84
CA GLN A 299 11.67 -24.62 -4.26
C GLN A 299 10.47 -24.29 -5.16
N ARG A 300 10.20 -22.99 -5.36
CA ARG A 300 9.09 -22.53 -6.19
C ARG A 300 9.58 -22.43 -7.62
N VAL A 301 8.76 -22.93 -8.54
CA VAL A 301 8.98 -22.68 -9.96
C VAL A 301 8.91 -21.18 -10.19
N GLY A 302 9.97 -20.63 -10.79
CA GLY A 302 10.08 -19.22 -11.12
C GLY A 302 10.65 -19.08 -12.52
N GLU A 303 10.37 -17.94 -13.13
CA GLU A 303 10.94 -17.58 -14.42
C GLU A 303 12.05 -16.55 -14.21
N GLN A 304 13.23 -16.82 -14.75
CA GLN A 304 14.40 -15.95 -14.59
C GLN A 304 14.81 -15.33 -15.93
N LEU A 305 15.15 -14.05 -15.90
CA LEU A 305 15.74 -13.31 -17.02
C LEU A 305 16.89 -12.45 -16.50
N THR A 306 18.05 -12.54 -17.14
CA THR A 306 19.19 -11.66 -16.87
C THR A 306 19.55 -10.86 -18.11
N LEU A 307 19.51 -9.55 -17.99
CA LEU A 307 19.92 -8.60 -19.01
C LEU A 307 21.34 -8.13 -18.70
N VAL A 308 22.23 -8.14 -19.70
CA VAL A 308 23.61 -7.65 -19.58
C VAL A 308 23.90 -6.71 -20.74
N ARG A 309 24.58 -5.60 -20.49
CA ARG A 309 25.04 -4.70 -21.56
C ARG A 309 26.56 -4.52 -21.54
N ALA A 310 27.08 -4.09 -22.69
CA ALA A 310 28.45 -3.61 -22.80
C ALA A 310 28.60 -2.21 -22.16
N LEU A 311 29.78 -1.93 -21.60
CA LEU A 311 30.14 -0.57 -21.20
C LEU A 311 30.62 0.23 -22.43
N ALA A 312 30.46 1.55 -22.40
CA ALA A 312 30.86 2.40 -23.51
C ALA A 312 32.36 2.22 -23.82
N GLY A 313 32.68 1.79 -25.05
CA GLY A 313 34.05 1.53 -25.48
C GLY A 313 34.66 0.22 -24.98
N GLN A 314 33.89 -0.62 -24.27
CA GLN A 314 34.31 -1.94 -23.82
C GLN A 314 33.32 -3.01 -24.33
N PRO A 315 33.62 -3.67 -25.47
CA PRO A 315 32.74 -4.71 -26.00
C PRO A 315 32.67 -5.91 -25.06
N LEU A 316 31.57 -6.65 -25.14
CA LEU A 316 31.47 -7.94 -24.45
C LEU A 316 32.52 -8.93 -24.99
N PRO A 317 32.96 -9.91 -24.18
CA PRO A 317 33.87 -10.96 -24.63
C PRO A 317 33.34 -11.69 -25.88
N ALA A 318 34.24 -12.07 -26.80
CA ALA A 318 33.87 -12.64 -28.10
C ALA A 318 32.97 -13.89 -28.00
N ASP A 319 33.16 -14.72 -26.98
CA ASP A 319 32.39 -15.95 -26.76
C ASP A 319 31.14 -15.76 -25.86
N PHE A 320 30.83 -14.52 -25.45
CA PHE A 320 29.74 -14.24 -24.50
C PHE A 320 28.38 -14.76 -25.01
N ALA A 321 28.03 -14.49 -26.26
CA ALA A 321 26.75 -14.92 -26.83
C ALA A 321 26.61 -16.45 -26.85
N ARG A 322 27.71 -17.16 -27.15
CA ARG A 322 27.74 -18.63 -27.11
C ARG A 322 27.57 -19.16 -25.69
N ALA A 323 28.27 -18.56 -24.72
CA ALA A 323 28.18 -18.94 -23.31
C ALA A 323 26.77 -18.67 -22.75
N ALA A 324 26.18 -17.52 -23.06
CA ALA A 324 24.81 -17.17 -22.68
C ALA A 324 23.77 -18.17 -23.21
N ALA A 325 23.85 -18.53 -24.49
CA ALA A 325 22.98 -19.54 -25.09
C ALA A 325 23.12 -20.93 -24.44
N GLN A 326 24.33 -21.27 -23.96
CA GLN A 326 24.57 -22.52 -23.24
C GLN A 326 23.92 -22.52 -21.85
N GLN A 327 23.90 -21.38 -21.16
CA GLN A 327 23.22 -21.23 -19.87
C GLN A 327 21.70 -21.22 -20.01
N SER A 328 21.16 -20.71 -21.12
CA SER A 328 19.72 -20.76 -21.39
C SER A 328 19.19 -22.19 -21.52
N ARG A 329 20.02 -23.15 -21.95
CA ARG A 329 19.67 -24.58 -21.92
C ARG A 329 19.57 -25.17 -20.52
N ARG A 330 20.06 -24.45 -19.51
CA ARG A 330 20.01 -24.83 -18.08
C ARG A 330 18.94 -24.02 -17.30
N GLY A 331 18.02 -23.35 -18.01
CA GLY A 331 16.96 -22.53 -17.40
C GLY A 331 17.33 -21.06 -17.17
N LEU A 332 18.59 -20.66 -17.44
CA LEU A 332 19.06 -19.29 -17.23
C LEU A 332 19.02 -18.47 -18.53
N ARG A 333 17.93 -17.75 -18.76
CA ARG A 333 17.83 -16.85 -19.91
C ARG A 333 18.71 -15.61 -19.70
N VAL A 334 19.75 -15.47 -20.52
CA VAL A 334 20.67 -14.32 -20.49
C VAL A 334 20.61 -13.61 -21.83
N GLU A 335 20.28 -12.31 -21.82
CA GLU A 335 20.14 -11.51 -23.03
C GLU A 335 21.06 -10.29 -23.01
N VAL A 336 21.54 -9.92 -24.20
CA VAL A 336 22.37 -8.73 -24.37
C VAL A 336 21.48 -7.54 -24.70
N ALA A 337 21.49 -6.52 -23.85
CA ALA A 337 20.86 -5.24 -24.14
C ALA A 337 21.83 -4.35 -24.93
N ALA A 338 21.31 -3.66 -25.95
CA ALA A 338 22.12 -2.81 -26.83
C ALA A 338 22.57 -1.51 -26.15
N SER A 339 21.75 -0.97 -25.25
CA SER A 339 22.02 0.20 -24.42
C SER A 339 21.41 0.03 -23.03
N GLU A 340 21.73 0.95 -22.12
CA GLU A 340 20.96 1.14 -20.88
C GLU A 340 19.51 1.53 -21.17
#